data_AF-A0A4Y8USM0-F1
#
_entry.id   AF-A0A4Y8USM0-F1
#
_cell.length_a   1.000
_cell.length_b   1.000
_cell.length_c   1.000
_cell.angle_alpha   90.00
_cell.angle_beta   90.00
_cell.angle_gamma   90.00
#
_symmetry.space_group_name_H-M   'P 1'
#
loop_
_entity.id
_entity.type
_entity.pdbx_description
1 polymer ?
#
loop_
_entity_poly.entity_id
_entity_poly.type
_entity_poly.pdbx_seq_one_letter_code
_entity_poly.pdbx_strand_id
1 'polypeptide(L)'
;MNKNNYTPHPIDTKNVGLPMELQALAEDIAKNVHEVWASGRMKDGWTYGEERNDAEKKHPCLVPYEDLSEEEKEYDRNTSIETIKLILTLGFKISKD
;
A
#
# COMPACT_ATOMS: atom_id res chain seq x y z
N MET A 1 -23.59 -14.50 12.21
CA MET A 1 -23.57 -13.05 11.89
C MET A 1 -23.86 -12.89 10.41
N ASN A 2 -24.84 -12.06 10.03
CA ASN A 2 -25.13 -11.76 8.63
C ASN A 2 -23.98 -10.93 8.05
N LYS A 3 -23.41 -11.32 6.90
CA LYS A 3 -22.33 -10.56 6.23
C LYS A 3 -22.77 -9.14 5.84
N ASN A 4 -24.08 -8.91 5.72
CA ASN A 4 -24.66 -7.60 5.41
C ASN A 4 -24.65 -6.61 6.58
N ASN A 5 -24.28 -7.04 7.79
CA ASN A 5 -24.23 -6.19 8.98
C ASN A 5 -22.78 -5.86 9.41
N TYR A 6 -21.82 -5.94 8.48
CA TYR A 6 -20.46 -5.52 8.76
C TYR A 6 -20.38 -3.98 8.76
N THR A 7 -19.86 -3.41 9.85
CA THR A 7 -19.52 -2.00 9.95
C THR A 7 -18.04 -1.90 10.30
N PRO A 8 -17.19 -1.26 9.46
CA PRO A 8 -15.78 -1.10 9.75
C PRO A 8 -15.60 -0.12 10.93
N HIS A 9 -14.68 -0.44 11.83
CA HIS A 9 -14.32 0.39 12.99
C HIS A 9 -12.80 0.56 13.04
N PRO A 10 -12.20 1.36 12.14
CA PRO A 10 -10.77 1.63 12.18
C PRO A 10 -10.40 2.40 13.46
N ILE A 11 -9.19 2.16 13.97
CA ILE A 11 -8.62 2.96 15.06
C ILE A 11 -8.40 4.39 14.56
N ASP A 12 -8.77 5.39 15.35
CA ASP A 12 -8.58 6.80 14.98
C ASP A 12 -7.10 7.19 15.07
N THR A 13 -6.54 7.56 13.93
CA THR A 13 -5.15 7.98 13.73
C THR A 13 -5.02 9.48 13.42
N LYS A 14 -6.14 10.22 13.38
CA LYS A 14 -6.17 11.62 12.89
C LYS A 14 -5.24 12.57 13.64
N ASN A 15 -5.03 12.31 14.93
CA ASN A 15 -4.20 13.16 15.79
C ASN A 15 -2.72 12.76 15.81
N VAL A 16 -2.31 11.76 15.01
CA VAL A 16 -0.92 11.33 14.91
C VAL A 16 -0.24 12.04 13.74
N GLY A 17 0.62 12.99 14.07
CA GLY A 17 1.54 13.60 13.11
C GLY A 17 2.71 12.67 12.80
N LEU A 18 3.02 12.47 11.52
CA LEU A 18 4.21 11.72 11.11
C LEU A 18 5.41 12.67 10.96
N PRO A 19 6.52 12.42 11.69
CA PRO A 19 7.82 13.03 11.41
C PRO A 19 8.24 12.83 9.94
N MET A 20 9.01 13.78 9.39
CA MET A 20 9.45 13.76 7.99
C MET A 20 10.20 12.47 7.62
N GLU A 21 11.02 11.94 8.53
CA GLU A 21 11.71 10.67 8.35
C GLU A 21 10.75 9.49 8.17
N LEU A 22 9.62 9.48 8.88
CA LEU A 22 8.61 8.44 8.77
C LEU A 22 7.72 8.63 7.53
N GLN A 23 7.62 9.85 6.99
CA GLN A 23 6.98 10.08 5.70
C GLN A 23 7.83 9.50 4.56
N ALA A 24 9.15 9.70 4.61
CA ALA A 24 10.07 9.06 3.66
C ALA A 24 10.03 7.54 3.77
N LEU A 25 10.01 7.01 5.00
CA LEU A 25 9.84 5.58 5.23
C LEU A 25 8.52 5.03 4.66
N ALA A 26 7.42 5.80 4.75
CA ALA A 26 6.15 5.39 4.17
C ALA A 26 6.24 5.20 2.65
N GLU A 27 7.03 6.04 1.96
CA GLU A 27 7.26 5.90 0.52
C GLU A 27 8.07 4.65 0.19
N ASP A 28 9.15 4.40 0.94
CA ASP A 28 9.97 3.20 0.77
C ASP A 28 9.14 1.92 1.02
N ILE A 29 8.23 1.95 1.99
CA ILE A 29 7.30 0.85 2.25
C ILE A 29 6.32 0.68 1.08
N ALA A 30 5.68 1.75 0.59
CA ALA A 30 4.74 1.70 -0.53
C ALA A 30 5.40 1.07 -1.77
N LYS A 31 6.59 1.56 -2.13
CA LYS A 31 7.40 1.01 -3.23
C LYS A 31 7.71 -0.46 -3.04
N ASN A 32 8.19 -0.86 -1.86
CA ASN A 32 8.55 -2.26 -1.62
C ASN A 32 7.33 -3.18 -1.64
N VAL A 33 6.19 -2.73 -1.11
CA VAL A 33 4.93 -3.50 -1.17
C VAL A 33 4.51 -3.73 -2.62
N HIS A 34 4.61 -2.71 -3.47
CA HIS A 34 4.36 -2.84 -4.91
C HIS A 34 5.29 -3.88 -5.56
N GLU A 35 6.60 -3.80 -5.31
CA GLU A 35 7.57 -4.76 -5.85
C GLU A 35 7.28 -6.20 -5.43
N VAL A 36 6.91 -6.42 -4.16
CA VAL A 36 6.55 -7.74 -3.64
C VAL A 36 5.27 -8.25 -4.32
N TRP A 37 4.25 -7.41 -4.46
CA TRP A 37 3.02 -7.75 -5.15
C TRP A 37 3.27 -8.09 -6.63
N ALA A 38 4.02 -7.24 -7.33
CA ALA A 38 4.34 -7.42 -8.74
C ALA A 38 5.15 -8.70 -8.97
N SER A 39 6.15 -8.95 -8.14
CA SER A 39 6.93 -10.19 -8.17
C SER A 39 6.07 -11.44 -7.99
N GLY A 40 5.12 -11.42 -7.04
CA GLY A 40 4.17 -12.51 -6.82
C GLY A 40 3.28 -12.73 -8.04
N ARG A 41 2.70 -11.66 -8.58
CA ARG A 41 1.85 -11.71 -9.78
C ARG A 41 2.60 -12.26 -11.00
N MET A 42 3.81 -11.79 -11.24
CA MET A 42 4.63 -12.27 -12.36
C MET A 42 4.98 -13.77 -12.21
N LYS A 43 5.26 -14.24 -10.98
CA LYS A 43 5.45 -15.68 -10.71
C LYS A 43 4.19 -16.51 -11.02
N ASP A 44 3.02 -15.94 -10.78
CA ASP A 44 1.73 -16.55 -11.12
C ASP A 44 1.39 -16.46 -12.63
N GLY A 45 2.31 -15.95 -13.44
CA GLY A 45 2.19 -15.82 -14.90
C GLY A 45 1.42 -14.58 -15.34
N TRP A 46 1.27 -13.57 -14.47
CA TRP A 46 0.70 -12.29 -14.88
C TRP A 46 1.73 -11.43 -15.61
N THR A 47 1.26 -10.66 -16.58
CA THR A 47 2.07 -9.73 -17.37
C THR A 47 1.43 -8.36 -17.42
N TYR A 48 2.18 -7.36 -17.88
CA TYR A 48 1.61 -6.06 -18.20
C TYR A 48 0.51 -6.15 -19.28
N GLY A 49 -0.49 -5.26 -19.16
CA GLY A 49 -1.43 -4.91 -20.22
C GLY A 49 -2.16 -3.62 -19.86
N GLU A 50 -2.55 -2.83 -20.87
CA GLU A 50 -3.16 -1.51 -20.69
C GLU A 50 -4.43 -1.53 -19.80
N GLU A 51 -5.16 -2.64 -19.85
CA GLU A 51 -6.32 -2.89 -19.00
C GLU A 51 -6.18 -4.23 -18.27
N ARG A 52 -6.87 -4.35 -17.14
CA ARG A 52 -6.91 -5.62 -16.39
C ARG A 52 -7.69 -6.67 -17.15
N ASN A 53 -7.07 -7.83 -17.40
CA ASN A 53 -7.71 -8.99 -18.00
C ASN A 53 -7.29 -10.26 -17.27
N ASP A 54 -8.19 -10.80 -16.45
CA ASP A 54 -7.89 -11.97 -15.61
C ASP A 54 -7.76 -13.27 -16.42
N ALA A 55 -8.43 -13.38 -17.57
CA ALA A 55 -8.35 -14.56 -18.43
C ALA A 55 -6.99 -14.68 -19.12
N GLU A 56 -6.43 -13.54 -19.56
CA GLU A 56 -5.08 -13.44 -20.14
C GLU A 56 -4.00 -13.14 -19.09
N LYS A 57 -4.39 -12.99 -17.82
CA LYS A 57 -3.54 -12.57 -16.69
C LYS A 57 -2.77 -11.26 -16.96
N LYS A 58 -3.45 -10.23 -17.41
CA LYS A 58 -2.88 -8.89 -17.61
C LYS A 58 -3.30 -7.92 -16.52
N HIS A 59 -2.39 -7.04 -16.10
CA HIS A 59 -2.68 -5.97 -15.15
C HIS A 59 -1.91 -4.69 -15.51
N PRO A 60 -2.55 -3.49 -15.47
CA PRO A 60 -1.90 -2.23 -15.84
C PRO A 60 -0.76 -1.85 -14.90
N CYS A 61 -0.91 -2.10 -13.60
CA CYS A 61 0.12 -1.78 -12.61
C CYS A 61 1.35 -2.71 -12.64
N LEU A 62 1.47 -3.69 -13.55
CA LEU A 62 2.69 -4.51 -13.66
C LEU A 62 3.82 -3.77 -14.40
N VAL A 63 4.17 -2.62 -13.84
CA VAL A 63 5.22 -1.69 -14.25
C VAL A 63 6.07 -1.32 -13.03
N PRO A 64 7.27 -0.73 -13.19
CA PRO A 64 8.03 -0.16 -12.07
C PRO A 64 7.17 0.81 -11.25
N TYR A 65 7.40 0.87 -9.93
CA TYR A 65 6.65 1.76 -9.04
C TYR A 65 6.68 3.23 -9.53
N GLU A 66 7.81 3.68 -10.07
CA GLU A 66 7.99 5.03 -10.61
C GLU A 66 7.05 5.35 -11.78
N ASP A 67 6.65 4.33 -12.55
CA ASP A 67 5.82 4.45 -13.74
C ASP A 67 4.32 4.32 -13.45
N LEU A 68 3.94 4.05 -12.19
CA LEU A 68 2.54 4.09 -11.77
C LEU A 68 1.96 5.49 -11.89
N SER A 69 0.63 5.56 -12.02
CA SER A 69 -0.08 6.82 -11.90
C SER A 69 0.06 7.38 -10.48
N GLU A 70 -0.02 8.71 -10.34
CA GLU A 70 0.03 9.33 -9.01
C GLU A 70 -1.15 8.91 -8.12
N GLU A 71 -2.31 8.57 -8.71
CA GLU A 71 -3.46 8.05 -7.96
C GLU A 71 -3.16 6.68 -7.33
N GLU A 72 -2.53 5.77 -8.08
CA GLU A 72 -2.11 4.46 -7.57
C GLU A 72 -1.03 4.59 -6.49
N LYS A 73 -0.02 5.43 -6.73
CA LYS A 73 1.02 5.71 -5.72
C LYS A 73 0.42 6.33 -4.46
N GLU A 74 -0.53 7.25 -4.60
CA GLU A 74 -1.20 7.88 -3.46
C GLU A 74 -1.97 6.85 -2.64
N TYR A 75 -2.63 5.88 -3.27
CA TYR A 75 -3.30 4.79 -2.57
C TYR A 75 -2.33 3.94 -1.72
N ASP A 76 -1.21 3.52 -2.31
CA ASP A 76 -0.19 2.71 -1.61
C ASP A 76 0.50 3.50 -0.49
N ARG A 77 0.82 4.77 -0.76
CA ARG A 77 1.40 5.70 0.21
C ARG A 77 0.46 5.94 1.39
N ASN A 78 -0.82 6.17 1.13
CA ASN A 78 -1.82 6.37 2.19
C ASN A 78 -1.97 5.13 3.07
N THR A 79 -1.95 3.93 2.47
CA THR A 79 -1.97 2.67 3.22
C THR A 79 -0.75 2.54 4.14
N SER A 80 0.43 2.92 3.63
CA SER A 80 1.68 2.90 4.40
C SER A 80 1.69 3.94 5.53
N ILE A 81 1.23 5.16 5.26
CA ILE A 81 1.08 6.26 6.23
C ILE A 81 0.14 5.85 7.38
N GLU A 82 -1.05 5.34 7.07
CA GLU A 82 -2.02 4.95 8.09
C GLU A 82 -1.53 3.77 8.94
N THR A 83 -0.78 2.85 8.32
CA THR A 83 -0.12 1.75 9.05
C THR A 83 0.90 2.28 10.05
N ILE A 84 1.76 3.21 9.65
CA ILE A 84 2.74 3.82 10.56
C ILE A 84 2.04 4.59 11.67
N LYS A 85 1.04 5.41 11.34
CA LYS A 85 0.27 6.14 12.37
C LYS A 85 -0.37 5.19 13.37
N LEU A 86 -0.94 4.08 12.91
CA LEU A 86 -1.49 3.05 13.79
C LEU A 86 -0.43 2.49 14.74
N ILE A 87 0.76 2.15 14.25
CA ILE A 87 1.87 1.67 15.08
C ILE A 87 2.19 2.68 16.19
N LEU A 88 2.25 3.97 15.86
CA LEU A 88 2.47 5.04 16.83
C LEU A 88 1.30 5.21 17.82
N THR A 89 0.05 5.16 17.34
CA THR A 89 -1.16 5.19 18.19
C THR A 89 -1.16 4.04 19.21
N LEU A 90 -0.66 2.87 18.81
CA LEU A 90 -0.55 1.69 19.67
C LEU A 90 0.63 1.77 20.67
N GLY A 91 1.41 2.86 20.66
CA GLY A 91 2.48 3.12 21.62
C GLY A 91 3.86 2.56 21.23
N PHE A 92 4.01 2.04 20.01
CA PHE A 92 5.31 1.62 19.50
C PHE A 92 6.11 2.81 18.97
N LYS A 93 7.43 2.63 18.87
CA LYS A 93 8.35 3.64 18.34
C LYS A 93 9.11 3.05 17.17
N ILE A 94 9.26 3.85 16.11
CA ILE A 94 10.10 3.55 14.95
C ILE A 94 11.21 4.60 14.96
N SER A 95 12.46 4.14 14.93
CA SER A 95 13.65 5.00 14.86
C SER A 95 14.62 4.46 13.82
N LYS A 96 15.41 5.36 13.24
CA LYS A 96 16.53 5.02 12.37
C LYS A 96 17.82 5.31 13.13
N ASP A 97 18.71 4.31 13.18
CA ASP A 97 20.04 4.44 13.80
C ASP A 97 21.02 5.23 12.91
#